data_AF-A0A959APM4-F1
#
_entry.id   AF-A0A959APM4-F1
#
_cell.length_a   1.000
_cell.length_b   1.000
_cell.length_c   1.000
_cell.angle_alpha   90.00
_cell.angle_beta   90.00
_cell.angle_gamma   90.00
#
_symmetry.space_group_name_H-M   'P 1'
#
loop_
_entity.id
_entity.type
_entity.pdbx_description
1 polymer ?
#
loop_
_entity_poly.entity_id
_entity_poly.type
_entity_poly.pdbx_seq_one_letter_code
_entity_poly.pdbx_strand_id
1 'polypeptide(L)'
;SIIGGQPLSPKASALKTNAEVIDYVSKNKNALGIISANWISDTDDSGVQKFLKSIRIADVAPRAGEEGYGPYQAYLAKGWYPYKRTLYVINAQARAGLGLGLASYLAADGQRIFLKDGLLPANAVTRLIQVTR
;
A
#
# COMPACT_ATOMS: atom_id res chain seq x y z
N SER A 1 7.77 8.45 -11.13
CA SER A 1 7.22 9.69 -10.51
C SER A 1 5.80 9.87 -11.01
N ILE A 2 4.81 10.15 -10.15
CA ILE A 2 3.39 10.32 -10.55
C ILE A 2 3.22 11.50 -11.51
N ILE A 3 4.00 12.57 -11.31
CA ILE A 3 4.00 13.78 -12.15
C ILE A 3 5.00 13.70 -13.32
N GLY A 4 5.48 12.51 -13.67
CA GLY A 4 6.40 12.33 -14.80
C GLY A 4 7.74 13.08 -14.68
N GLY A 5 8.13 13.48 -13.46
CA GLY A 5 9.35 14.25 -13.22
C GLY A 5 9.18 15.78 -13.31
N GLN A 6 7.96 16.27 -13.56
CA GLN A 6 7.64 17.70 -13.49
C GLN A 6 7.79 18.25 -12.06
N PRO A 7 7.98 19.57 -11.87
CA PRO A 7 7.96 20.18 -10.55
C PRO A 7 6.58 20.06 -9.91
N LEU A 8 6.56 19.96 -8.57
CA LEU A 8 5.30 19.98 -7.82
C LEU A 8 4.63 21.35 -7.94
N SER A 9 3.30 21.35 -7.94
CA SER A 9 2.52 22.58 -7.86
C SER A 9 2.89 23.39 -6.61
N PRO A 10 2.93 24.73 -6.66
CA PRO A 10 3.09 25.56 -5.47
C PRO A 10 2.03 25.34 -4.40
N LYS A 11 0.89 24.73 -4.75
CA LYS A 11 -0.19 24.36 -3.83
C LYS A 11 0.00 22.96 -3.20
N ALA A 12 1.00 22.20 -3.63
CA ALA A 12 1.29 20.90 -3.04
C ALA A 12 1.90 21.09 -1.65
N SER A 13 1.38 20.37 -0.67
CA SER A 13 1.89 20.34 0.70
C SER A 13 2.05 18.89 1.16
N ALA A 14 2.94 18.69 2.13
CA ALA A 14 3.11 17.41 2.81
C ALA A 14 2.57 17.54 4.23
N LEU A 15 1.74 16.59 4.63
CA LEU A 15 1.28 16.42 6.02
C LEU A 15 2.10 15.34 6.70
N LYS A 16 2.07 15.28 8.04
CA LYS A 16 2.95 14.39 8.80
C LYS A 16 2.47 12.95 8.79
N THR A 17 1.16 12.74 8.74
CA THR A 17 0.53 11.42 8.87
C THR A 17 -0.57 11.19 7.83
N ASN A 18 -0.84 9.92 7.51
CA ASN A 18 -1.96 9.57 6.62
C ASN A 18 -3.31 9.99 7.21
N ALA A 19 -3.47 9.97 8.54
CA ALA A 19 -4.67 10.44 9.21
C ALA A 19 -4.91 11.94 8.96
N GLU A 20 -3.85 12.76 9.03
CA GLU A 20 -3.94 14.19 8.68
C GLU A 20 -4.31 14.40 7.20
N VAL A 21 -3.78 13.57 6.29
CA VAL A 21 -4.16 13.63 4.86
C VAL A 21 -5.65 13.33 4.66
N ILE A 22 -6.15 12.28 5.30
CA ILE A 22 -7.56 11.89 5.23
C ILE A 22 -8.45 13.02 5.80
N ASP A 23 -8.09 13.55 6.98
CA ASP A 23 -8.82 14.64 7.62
C ASP A 23 -8.84 15.90 6.75
N TYR A 24 -7.69 16.29 6.18
CA TYR A 24 -7.60 17.43 5.28
C TYR A 24 -8.47 17.24 4.02
N VAL A 25 -8.40 16.08 3.37
CA VAL A 25 -9.22 15.80 2.16
C VAL A 25 -10.71 15.79 2.50
N SER A 26 -11.10 15.27 3.67
CA SER A 26 -12.51 15.25 4.10
C SER A 26 -13.11 16.64 4.32
N LYS A 27 -12.28 17.61 4.70
CA LYS A 27 -12.70 18.99 5.03
C LYS A 27 -12.58 19.96 3.85
N ASN A 28 -11.77 19.63 2.85
CA ASN A 28 -11.46 20.53 1.73
C ASN A 28 -11.97 19.97 0.41
N LYS A 29 -13.01 20.59 -0.16
CA LYS A 29 -13.51 20.23 -1.49
C LYS A 29 -12.41 20.44 -2.54
N ASN A 30 -12.35 19.54 -3.53
CA ASN A 30 -11.34 19.52 -4.59
C ASN A 30 -9.90 19.27 -4.11
N ALA A 31 -9.70 18.81 -2.88
CA ALA A 31 -8.40 18.32 -2.41
C ALA A 31 -8.18 16.88 -2.87
N LEU A 32 -6.93 16.56 -3.22
CA LEU A 32 -6.47 15.20 -3.52
C LEU A 32 -5.34 14.85 -2.54
N GLY A 33 -5.46 13.68 -1.92
CA GLY A 33 -4.45 13.12 -1.03
C GLY A 33 -3.88 11.82 -1.58
N ILE A 34 -2.62 11.53 -1.25
CA ILE A 34 -1.97 10.25 -1.54
C ILE A 34 -1.62 9.61 -0.20
N ILE A 35 -2.11 8.39 0.02
CA ILE A 35 -1.86 7.61 1.22
C ILE A 35 -1.45 6.18 0.85
N SER A 36 -0.92 5.43 1.82
CA SER A 36 -0.62 4.01 1.66
C SER A 36 -1.90 3.18 1.64
N ALA A 37 -1.94 2.13 0.81
CA ALA A 37 -3.12 1.27 0.64
C ALA A 37 -3.51 0.50 1.92
N ASN A 38 -2.58 0.25 2.84
CA ASN A 38 -2.89 -0.43 4.11
C ASN A 38 -3.86 0.37 5.01
N TRP A 39 -3.98 1.68 4.82
CA TRP A 39 -4.92 2.51 5.60
C TRP A 39 -6.39 2.34 5.20
N ILE A 40 -6.66 1.60 4.13
CA ILE A 40 -8.01 1.31 3.66
C ILE A 40 -8.32 -0.19 3.65
N SER A 41 -7.36 -1.04 4.03
CA SER A 41 -7.48 -2.49 3.87
C SER A 41 -8.11 -3.18 5.07
N ASP A 42 -7.96 -2.62 6.27
CA ASP A 42 -8.59 -3.17 7.47
C ASP A 42 -10.03 -2.68 7.59
N THR A 43 -10.94 -3.33 6.87
CA THR A 43 -12.36 -2.99 6.90
C THR A 43 -13.05 -3.39 8.20
N ASP A 44 -12.41 -4.16 9.07
CA ASP A 44 -12.97 -4.56 10.36
C ASP A 44 -12.64 -3.51 11.45
N ASP A 45 -11.68 -2.62 11.20
CA ASP A 45 -11.36 -1.49 12.07
C ASP A 45 -12.40 -0.35 11.96
N SER A 46 -12.97 0.03 13.11
CA SER A 46 -14.01 1.06 13.20
C SER A 46 -13.55 2.46 12.78
N GLY A 47 -12.24 2.76 12.88
CA GLY A 47 -11.61 3.98 12.41
C GLY A 47 -11.51 4.01 10.88
N VAL A 48 -11.07 2.92 10.26
CA VAL A 48 -11.03 2.79 8.78
C VAL A 48 -12.43 2.94 8.18
N GLN A 49 -13.44 2.32 8.80
CA GLN A 49 -14.84 2.46 8.36
C GLN A 49 -15.35 3.91 8.42
N LYS A 50 -14.93 4.70 9.42
CA LYS A 50 -15.27 6.13 9.50
C LYS A 50 -14.57 6.92 8.40
N PHE A 51 -13.31 6.61 8.10
CA PHE A 51 -12.57 7.26 7.02
C PHE A 51 -13.16 6.95 5.65
N LEU A 52 -13.48 5.69 5.36
CA LEU A 52 -14.08 5.29 4.08
C LEU A 52 -15.45 5.93 3.83
N LYS A 53 -16.15 6.37 4.89
CA LYS A 53 -17.40 7.13 4.76
C LYS A 53 -17.19 8.62 4.50
N SER A 54 -16.04 9.19 4.88
CA SER A 54 -15.75 10.62 4.75
C SER A 54 -14.98 11.00 3.49
N ILE A 55 -14.28 10.05 2.88
CA ILE A 55 -13.52 10.25 1.64
C ILE A 55 -13.97 9.28 0.54
N ARG A 56 -13.67 9.64 -0.72
CA ARG A 56 -13.86 8.75 -1.86
C ARG A 56 -12.51 8.27 -2.37
N ILE A 57 -12.36 6.95 -2.49
CA ILE A 57 -11.20 6.35 -3.15
C ILE A 57 -11.37 6.53 -4.66
N ALA A 58 -10.32 7.03 -5.32
CA ALA A 58 -10.29 7.16 -6.77
C ALA A 58 -9.73 5.88 -7.39
N ASP A 59 -10.48 5.30 -8.33
CA ASP A 59 -9.99 4.25 -9.19
C ASP A 59 -9.04 4.84 -10.24
N VAL A 60 -7.95 4.14 -10.52
CA VAL A 60 -6.90 4.61 -11.42
C VAL A 60 -6.77 3.63 -12.58
N ALA A 61 -6.95 4.15 -13.79
CA ALA A 61 -6.73 3.40 -15.02
C ALA A 61 -5.23 3.41 -15.41
N PRO A 62 -4.68 2.31 -15.95
CA PRO A 62 -3.31 2.28 -16.46
C PRO A 62 -3.07 3.28 -17.61
N ARG A 63 -4.10 3.52 -18.43
CA ARG A 63 -4.08 4.49 -19.53
C ARG A 63 -5.44 5.19 -19.66
N ALA A 64 -5.45 6.33 -20.35
CA ALA A 64 -6.68 7.04 -20.65
C ALA A 64 -7.61 6.19 -21.52
N GLY A 65 -8.88 6.08 -21.10
CA GLY A 65 -9.90 5.27 -21.79
C GLY A 65 -9.97 3.80 -21.36
N GLU A 66 -9.06 3.34 -20.51
CA GLU A 66 -9.12 2.00 -19.90
C GLU A 66 -9.93 2.02 -18.59
N GLU A 67 -10.33 0.83 -18.12
CA GLU A 67 -11.03 0.68 -16.83
C GLU A 67 -10.09 1.05 -15.66
N GLY A 68 -10.66 1.80 -14.70
CA GLY A 68 -9.96 2.13 -13.47
C GLY A 68 -10.09 1.03 -12.44
N TYR A 69 -9.01 0.79 -11.68
CA TYR A 69 -9.02 -0.14 -10.57
C TYR A 69 -8.64 0.57 -9.27
N GLY A 70 -9.17 0.10 -8.14
CA GLY A 70 -8.76 0.55 -6.82
C GLY A 70 -7.47 -0.14 -6.33
N PRO A 71 -6.83 0.38 -5.27
CA PRO A 71 -5.57 -0.18 -4.74
C PRO A 71 -5.76 -1.46 -3.90
N TYR A 72 -6.56 -2.41 -4.40
CA TYR A 72 -6.82 -3.68 -3.73
C TYR A 72 -5.76 -4.73 -4.05
N GLN A 73 -5.48 -5.61 -3.09
CA GLN A 73 -4.40 -6.61 -3.19
C GLN A 73 -4.49 -7.48 -4.46
N ALA A 74 -5.70 -7.89 -4.84
CA ALA A 74 -5.93 -8.68 -6.06
C ALA A 74 -5.54 -7.91 -7.35
N TYR A 75 -5.88 -6.62 -7.42
CA TYR A 75 -5.57 -5.77 -8.58
C TYR A 75 -4.09 -5.40 -8.64
N LEU A 76 -3.45 -5.22 -7.49
CA LEU A 76 -2.00 -5.06 -7.38
C LEU A 76 -1.24 -6.31 -7.86
N ALA A 77 -1.71 -7.50 -7.47
CA ALA A 77 -1.14 -8.78 -7.87
C ALA A 77 -1.26 -9.02 -9.39
N LYS A 78 -2.42 -8.70 -9.97
CA LYS A 78 -2.66 -8.79 -11.42
C LYS A 78 -1.98 -7.69 -12.24
N GLY A 79 -1.49 -6.63 -11.59
CA GLY A 79 -0.89 -5.48 -12.27
C GLY A 79 -1.89 -4.52 -12.90
N TRP A 80 -3.16 -4.62 -12.54
CA TRP A 80 -4.23 -3.73 -13.02
C TRP A 80 -4.19 -2.35 -12.36
N TYR A 81 -3.79 -2.28 -11.09
CA TYR A 81 -3.56 -1.00 -10.42
C TYR A 81 -2.14 -0.48 -10.73
N PRO A 82 -1.99 0.71 -11.35
CA PRO A 82 -0.70 1.16 -11.88
C PRO A 82 0.26 1.66 -10.79
N TYR A 83 -0.24 2.16 -9.66
CA TYR A 83 0.60 2.75 -8.62
C TYR A 83 1.00 1.72 -7.56
N LYS A 84 2.12 1.03 -7.80
CA LYS A 84 2.76 0.15 -6.83
C LYS A 84 4.27 0.39 -6.76
N ARG A 85 4.87 0.09 -5.61
CA ARG A 85 6.33 0.13 -5.43
C ARG A 85 6.82 -1.13 -4.74
N THR A 86 7.95 -1.65 -5.18
CA THR A 86 8.64 -2.75 -4.51
C THR A 86 9.48 -2.20 -3.36
N LEU A 87 9.36 -2.81 -2.18
CA LEU A 87 10.23 -2.52 -1.05
C LEU A 87 11.43 -3.45 -1.09
N TYR A 88 12.63 -2.88 -1.01
CA TYR A 88 13.89 -3.62 -1.04
C TYR A 88 14.56 -3.58 0.33
N VAL A 89 15.10 -4.73 0.75
CA VAL A 89 16.02 -4.80 1.88
C VAL A 89 17.43 -4.77 1.32
N ILE A 90 18.18 -3.70 1.61
CA ILE A 90 19.59 -3.58 1.20
C ILE A 90 20.45 -4.00 2.39
N ASN A 91 21.09 -5.16 2.27
CA ASN A 91 22.05 -5.63 3.25
C ASN A 91 23.49 -5.40 2.74
N ALA A 92 24.22 -4.51 3.40
CA ALA A 92 25.60 -4.17 3.07
C ALA A 92 26.64 -4.87 3.97
N GLN A 93 26.25 -5.90 4.73
CA GLN A 93 27.17 -6.63 5.60
C GLN A 93 28.11 -7.53 4.78
N ALA A 94 29.40 -7.50 5.11
CA ALA A 94 30.43 -8.29 4.42
C ALA A 94 30.42 -9.79 4.77
N ARG A 95 29.70 -10.18 5.82
CA ARG A 95 29.61 -11.57 6.32
C ARG A 95 28.17 -11.88 6.71
N ALA A 96 27.83 -13.17 6.73
CA ALA A 96 26.56 -13.63 7.27
C ALA A 96 26.41 -13.19 8.74
N GLY A 97 25.24 -12.67 9.08
CA GLY A 97 24.95 -12.11 10.40
C GLY A 97 23.47 -11.76 10.56
N LEU A 98 23.14 -11.05 11.63
CA LEU A 98 21.75 -10.74 12.00
C LEU A 98 20.99 -9.95 10.93
N GLY A 99 21.66 -9.07 10.17
CA GLY A 99 21.03 -8.35 9.08
C GLY A 99 20.59 -9.27 7.93
N LEU A 100 21.41 -10.29 7.62
CA LEU A 100 21.04 -11.33 6.66
C LEU A 100 19.89 -12.20 7.21
N GLY A 101 19.91 -12.52 8.50
CA GLY A 101 18.83 -13.25 9.16
C GLY A 101 17.49 -12.51 9.09
N LEU A 102 17.47 -11.22 9.42
CA LEU A 102 16.28 -10.38 9.31
C LEU A 102 15.80 -10.27 7.86
N ALA A 103 16.70 -10.06 6.90
CA ALA A 103 16.35 -10.02 5.48
C ALA A 103 15.72 -11.33 5.01
N SER A 104 16.29 -12.47 5.46
CA SER A 104 15.76 -13.81 5.16
C SER A 104 14.38 -14.03 5.76
N TYR A 105 14.16 -13.60 7.01
CA TYR A 105 12.84 -13.66 7.65
C TYR A 105 11.82 -12.80 6.89
N LEU A 106 12.15 -11.55 6.57
CA LEU A 106 11.28 -10.66 5.81
C LEU A 106 10.94 -11.24 4.44
N ALA A 107 11.87 -11.90 3.77
CA ALA A 107 11.65 -12.55 2.48
C ALA A 107 10.81 -13.85 2.57
N ALA A 108 10.74 -14.49 3.74
CA ALA A 108 10.00 -15.72 4.00
C ALA A 108 8.76 -15.45 4.87
N ASP A 109 8.77 -15.87 6.13
CA ASP A 109 7.60 -15.79 7.02
C ASP A 109 7.11 -14.36 7.29
N GLY A 110 8.00 -13.36 7.23
CA GLY A 110 7.65 -11.95 7.37
C GLY A 110 6.69 -11.45 6.28
N GLN A 111 6.59 -12.14 5.15
CA GLN A 111 5.59 -11.85 4.11
C GLN A 111 4.15 -11.96 4.62
N ARG A 112 3.90 -12.75 5.68
CA ARG A 112 2.59 -12.82 6.36
C ARG A 112 2.16 -11.47 6.95
N ILE A 113 3.11 -10.69 7.45
CA ILE A 113 2.82 -9.39 8.05
C ILE A 113 2.27 -8.44 6.97
N PHE A 114 2.94 -8.39 5.81
CA PHE A 114 2.47 -7.60 4.67
C PHE A 114 1.09 -8.04 4.19
N LEU A 115 0.88 -9.35 4.04
CA LEU A 115 -0.43 -9.92 3.66
C LEU A 115 -1.55 -9.50 4.62
N LYS A 116 -1.27 -9.54 5.93
CA LYS A 116 -2.24 -9.18 6.98
C LYS A 116 -2.49 -7.68 7.08
N ASP A 117 -1.48 -6.87 6.78
CA ASP A 117 -1.61 -5.41 6.69
C ASP A 117 -2.26 -4.96 5.35
N GLY A 118 -2.81 -5.87 4.55
CA GLY A 118 -3.46 -5.57 3.28
C GLY A 118 -2.52 -5.17 2.14
N LEU A 119 -1.20 -5.32 2.34
CA LEU A 119 -0.18 -5.07 1.34
C LEU A 119 0.09 -6.32 0.50
N LEU A 120 0.55 -6.14 -0.73
CA LEU A 120 0.91 -7.26 -1.60
C LEU A 120 2.25 -7.89 -1.17
N PRO A 121 2.30 -9.19 -0.80
CA PRO A 121 3.55 -9.87 -0.54
C PRO A 121 4.40 -10.02 -1.81
N ALA A 122 5.71 -9.95 -1.67
CA ALA A 122 6.66 -10.25 -2.74
C ALA A 122 6.74 -11.75 -3.04
N ASN A 123 6.68 -12.59 -2.01
CA ASN A 123 6.66 -14.05 -2.14
C ASN A 123 5.34 -14.61 -1.62
N ALA A 124 4.82 -15.64 -2.30
CA ALA A 124 3.57 -16.28 -1.91
C ALA A 124 3.69 -16.91 -0.51
N VAL A 125 2.73 -16.60 0.36
CA VAL A 125 2.66 -17.19 1.70
C VAL A 125 1.90 -18.51 1.64
N THR A 126 2.60 -19.63 1.83
CA THR A 126 1.93 -20.94 1.96
C THR A 126 1.23 -21.04 3.32
N ARG A 127 -0.05 -21.44 3.29
CA ARG A 127 -0.83 -21.81 4.49
C ARG A 127 -0.99 -23.33 4.52
N LEU A 128 -0.31 -23.98 5.46
CA LEU A 128 -0.55 -25.39 5.75
C LEU A 128 -1.82 -25.49 6.60
N ILE A 129 -2.83 -26.19 6.09
CA ILE A 129 -4.06 -26.46 6.82
C ILE A 129 -4.08 -27.96 7.07
N GLN A 130 -3.96 -28.36 8.34
CA GLN A 130 -4.14 -29.75 8.72
C GLN A 130 -5.63 -30.01 8.89
N VAL A 131 -6.20 -30.81 7.99
CA VAL A 131 -7.60 -31.25 8.10
C VAL A 131 -7.60 -32.52 8.94
N THR A 132 -8.00 -32.40 10.19
CA THR A 132 -8.25 -33.56 11.05
C THR A 132 -9.66 -34.07 10.77
N ARG A 133 -9.78 -35.35 10.44
CA ARG A 133 -11.07 -36.04 10.22
C ARG A 133 -11.60 -36.62 11.52
#